data_AF-E8UAT1-F1
#
_entry.id   AF-E8UAT1-F1
#
_cell.length_a   1.000
_cell.length_b   1.000
_cell.length_c   1.000
_cell.angle_alpha   90.00
_cell.angle_beta   90.00
_cell.angle_gamma   90.00
#
_symmetry.space_group_name_H-M   'P 1'
#
loop_
_entity.id
_entity.type
_entity.pdbx_description
1 polymer ?
#
loop_
_entity_poly.entity_id
_entity_poly.type
_entity_poly.pdbx_seq_one_letter_code
_entity_poly.pdbx_strand_id
1 'polypeptide(L)'
;MDYHEVKSPLHPPKLGKALLEVQRERLSEANDLWDSSKIKLAEELLSREAPLPELAPDWYYLQSRCFDFLGNLEKSEYYLSLAAESAKQKGDLRLIGQIKMSSARFLIIKRKHDEALEVMHQALATLKGNKASVAWVLSNLGNEYLGRLRLDHAVHYLEQALSTTRVIKDARYLNSNILQNLSEAARLKGDFSLARSRALQALKSATQPYFTFTANIHLGHALRISGDPLESLRAYHAALASNIDGNGAHRAKALIWIAEKQLNIHLEPPEEKLLTLIGDRDAARIELHLADLAYSNGHLERALSLLQNAFERDEPAAFVDEAWVLGELYAFARHEGLEMPLPPLRVETPTIQIQTLGTPTIRINDRTVTVQGSSKVVALLAYLHSQGVVPWERVVTDLLGIEEETRGYTQVKYLLSQARHMIGDSKAVLLTGGRVSLSERWTWSSDLKDALEHKAQPKALFLPDLYLDWVLEMRARLGQD
;
A
#
# COMPACT_ATOMS: atom_id res chain seq x y z
N MET A 1 20.38 63.21 19.92
CA MET A 1 21.41 62.19 20.22
C MET A 1 20.72 61.12 21.03
N ASP A 2 20.26 60.10 20.31
CA ASP A 2 19.59 58.92 20.86
C ASP A 2 20.57 58.09 21.69
N TYR A 3 20.19 57.77 22.92
CA TYR A 3 20.73 56.62 23.65
C TYR A 3 19.69 55.52 23.61
N HIS A 4 20.00 54.46 22.87
CA HIS A 4 19.21 53.25 22.73
C HIS A 4 18.87 52.63 24.10
N GLU A 5 17.58 52.38 24.34
CA GLU A 5 17.11 51.40 25.32
C GLU A 5 17.68 50.02 24.98
N VAL A 6 18.67 49.61 25.77
CA VAL A 6 19.14 48.21 25.79
C VAL A 6 18.00 47.37 26.35
N LYS A 7 17.39 46.54 25.50
CA LYS A 7 16.45 45.48 25.92
C LYS A 7 17.09 44.68 27.05
N SER A 8 16.43 44.70 28.20
CA SER A 8 16.80 43.96 29.41
C SER A 8 17.17 42.49 29.08
N PRO A 9 18.26 41.93 29.63
CA PRO A 9 18.58 40.52 29.44
C PRO A 9 17.44 39.66 29.99
N LEU A 10 16.94 38.73 29.18
CA LEU A 10 15.90 37.78 29.55
C LEU A 10 16.26 37.13 30.91
N HIS A 11 15.37 37.26 31.90
CA HIS A 11 15.52 36.61 33.20
C HIS A 11 15.87 35.11 33.05
N PRO A 12 16.74 34.53 33.91
CA PRO A 12 17.23 33.15 33.78
C PRO A 12 16.14 32.08 33.59
N PRO A 13 14.97 32.14 34.27
CA PRO A 13 13.86 31.20 34.04
C PRO A 13 13.22 31.33 32.65
N LYS A 14 13.21 32.53 32.06
CA LYS A 14 12.70 32.79 30.70
C LYS A 14 13.69 32.31 29.64
N LEU A 15 15.00 32.45 29.90
CA LEU A 15 16.05 31.93 29.04
C LEU A 15 16.04 30.39 29.01
N GLY A 16 15.86 29.75 30.17
CA GLY A 16 15.72 28.29 30.28
C GLY A 16 14.50 27.75 29.53
N LYS A 17 13.36 28.44 29.62
CA LYS A 17 12.14 28.05 28.89
C LYS A 17 12.28 28.21 27.37
N ALA A 18 12.90 29.30 26.90
CA ALA A 18 13.14 29.53 25.47
C ALA A 18 14.16 28.53 24.90
N LEU A 19 15.20 28.19 25.66
CA LEU A 19 16.17 27.16 25.29
C LEU A 19 15.50 25.77 25.19
N LEU A 20 14.59 25.47 26.12
CA LEU A 20 13.80 24.24 26.13
C LEU A 20 12.86 24.14 24.92
N GLU A 21 12.20 25.24 24.53
CA GLU A 21 11.34 25.31 23.34
C GLU A 21 12.14 25.08 22.05
N VAL A 22 13.28 25.77 21.90
CA VAL A 22 14.18 25.57 20.75
C VAL A 22 14.71 24.13 20.68
N GLN A 23 15.05 23.52 21.82
CA GLN A 23 15.49 22.12 21.86
C GLN A 23 14.34 21.15 21.52
N ARG A 24 13.10 21.44 21.91
CA ARG A 24 11.91 20.64 21.57
C ARG A 24 11.54 20.70 20.09
N GLU A 25 11.56 21.88 19.47
CA GLU A 25 11.30 22.02 18.03
C GLU A 25 12.32 21.21 17.21
N ARG A 26 13.59 21.23 17.62
CA ARG A 26 14.67 20.47 16.98
C ARG A 26 14.54 18.95 17.16
N LEU A 27 14.13 18.50 18.35
CA LEU A 27 13.78 17.09 18.60
C LEU A 27 12.59 16.64 17.73
N SER A 28 11.65 17.55 17.42
CA SER A 28 10.54 17.30 16.51
C SER A 28 10.99 17.15 15.06
N GLU A 29 11.91 18.00 14.56
CA GLU A 29 12.43 17.89 13.19
C GLU A 29 13.18 16.58 12.95
N ALA A 30 13.89 16.09 13.96
CA ALA A 30 14.58 14.82 13.92
C ALA A 30 13.65 13.60 14.03
N ASN A 31 12.39 13.80 14.44
CA ASN A 31 11.41 12.71 14.46
C ASN A 31 10.99 12.26 13.04
N ASP A 32 11.35 13.02 12.00
CA ASP A 32 11.10 12.73 10.60
C ASP A 32 12.34 12.20 9.86
N LEU A 33 13.26 11.53 10.56
CA LEU A 33 14.37 10.78 9.96
C LEU A 33 13.84 9.53 9.22
N TRP A 34 13.40 9.73 7.99
CA TRP A 34 12.92 8.68 7.07
C TRP A 34 13.68 8.64 5.75
N ASP A 35 14.62 9.56 5.53
CA ASP A 35 15.34 9.71 4.26
C ASP A 35 16.85 9.83 4.48
N SER A 36 17.59 9.03 3.71
CA SER A 36 19.06 9.04 3.53
C SER A 36 19.68 10.43 3.40
N SER A 37 18.97 11.42 2.84
CA SER A 37 19.41 12.81 2.77
C SER A 37 19.67 13.44 4.15
N LYS A 38 19.14 12.84 5.22
CA LYS A 38 19.28 13.30 6.61
C LYS A 38 20.41 12.62 7.40
N ILE A 39 21.31 11.84 6.76
CA ILE A 39 22.50 11.26 7.43
C ILE A 39 23.34 12.34 8.12
N LYS A 40 23.67 13.43 7.41
CA LYS A 40 24.45 14.54 7.98
C LYS A 40 23.77 15.18 9.18
N LEU A 41 22.44 15.30 9.15
CA LEU A 41 21.65 15.80 10.27
C LEU A 41 21.72 14.84 11.46
N ALA A 42 21.61 13.53 11.22
CA ALA A 42 21.75 12.52 12.28
C ALA A 42 23.14 12.56 12.93
N GLU A 43 24.21 12.65 12.14
CA GLU A 43 25.59 12.78 12.62
C GLU A 43 25.79 14.07 13.42
N GLU A 44 25.30 15.20 12.91
CA GLU A 44 25.35 16.49 13.60
C GLU A 44 24.64 16.42 14.96
N LEU A 45 23.44 15.83 15.00
CA LEU A 45 22.68 15.63 16.23
C LEU A 45 23.44 14.76 17.24
N LEU A 46 24.15 13.73 16.78
CA LEU A 46 24.97 12.86 17.63
C LEU A 46 26.23 13.56 18.17
N SER A 47 26.78 14.54 17.48
CA SER A 47 27.96 15.31 17.92
C SER A 47 27.65 16.40 18.95
N ARG A 48 26.37 16.64 19.26
CA ARG A 48 25.96 17.71 20.17
C ARG A 48 26.04 17.29 21.64
N GLU A 49 26.29 18.27 22.51
CA GLU A 49 26.30 18.08 23.96
C GLU A 49 24.91 17.67 24.48
N ALA A 50 24.90 16.87 25.53
CA ALA A 50 23.67 16.39 26.16
C ALA A 50 22.82 17.56 26.69
N PRO A 51 21.49 17.55 26.48
CA PRO A 51 20.62 18.60 26.96
C PRO A 51 20.40 18.51 28.48
N LEU A 52 19.66 19.48 29.01
CA LEU A 52 19.26 19.51 30.42
C LEU A 52 18.62 18.17 30.87
N PRO A 53 18.75 17.76 32.15
CA PRO A 53 18.20 16.50 32.67
C PRO A 53 16.71 16.29 32.39
N GLU A 54 15.95 17.38 32.25
CA GLU A 54 14.52 17.39 31.91
C GLU A 54 14.22 16.82 30.52
N LEU A 55 15.13 16.99 29.55
CA LEU A 55 15.01 16.49 28.17
C LEU A 55 15.78 15.19 27.93
N ALA A 56 16.46 14.65 28.96
CA ALA A 56 17.25 13.43 28.86
C ALA A 56 16.50 12.23 28.22
N PRO A 57 15.22 11.92 28.53
CA PRO A 57 14.49 10.82 27.90
C PRO A 57 14.31 10.98 26.39
N ASP A 58 13.83 12.14 25.94
CA ASP A 58 13.63 12.43 24.52
C ASP A 58 14.96 12.49 23.77
N TRP A 59 16.03 12.95 24.43
CA TRP A 59 17.37 12.97 23.89
C TRP A 59 17.93 11.57 23.68
N TYR A 60 17.86 10.69 24.69
CA TYR A 60 18.29 9.30 24.54
C TYR A 60 17.47 8.59 23.46
N TYR A 61 16.16 8.86 23.39
CA TYR A 61 15.32 8.31 22.33
C TYR A 61 15.75 8.82 20.95
N LEU A 62 16.08 10.10 20.81
CA LEU A 62 16.62 10.65 19.57
C LEU A 62 17.97 9.99 19.20
N GLN A 63 18.89 9.86 20.14
CA GLN A 63 20.18 9.19 19.89
C GLN A 63 19.97 7.76 19.42
N SER A 64 19.04 7.03 20.04
CA SER A 64 18.63 5.70 19.59
C SER A 64 18.19 5.73 18.12
N ARG A 65 17.27 6.63 17.75
CA ARG A 65 16.79 6.76 16.36
C ARG A 65 17.89 7.13 15.37
N CYS A 66 18.81 8.03 15.74
CA CYS A 66 19.95 8.39 14.89
C CYS A 66 20.88 7.19 14.67
N PHE A 67 21.23 6.45 15.73
CA PHE A 67 22.07 5.25 15.59
C PHE A 67 21.36 4.15 14.80
N ASP A 68 20.05 3.99 14.97
CA ASP A 68 19.25 3.05 14.18
C ASP A 68 19.29 3.41 12.69
N PHE A 69 19.08 4.68 12.39
CA PHE A 69 19.12 5.22 11.03
C PHE A 69 20.50 5.06 10.38
N LEU A 70 21.58 5.17 11.16
CA LEU A 70 22.95 4.93 10.71
C LEU A 70 23.34 3.43 10.68
N GLY A 71 22.42 2.52 11.01
CA GLY A 71 22.64 1.07 11.01
C GLY A 71 23.43 0.54 12.23
N ASN A 72 23.70 1.37 13.24
CA ASN A 72 24.35 0.93 14.47
C ASN A 72 23.30 0.45 15.49
N LEU A 73 22.82 -0.78 15.29
CA LEU A 73 21.76 -1.38 16.09
C LEU A 73 22.15 -1.52 17.58
N GLU A 74 23.41 -1.85 17.87
CA GLU A 74 23.90 -2.01 19.25
C GLU A 74 23.81 -0.72 20.06
N LYS A 75 24.36 0.38 19.52
CA LYS A 75 24.23 1.69 20.16
C LYS A 75 22.78 2.14 20.21
N SER A 76 22.01 1.86 19.17
CA SER A 76 20.60 2.22 19.16
C SER A 76 19.82 1.55 20.29
N GLU A 77 20.02 0.25 20.50
CA GLU A 77 19.37 -0.51 21.57
C GLU A 77 19.84 -0.05 22.97
N TYR A 78 21.13 0.30 23.10
CA TYR A 78 21.67 0.90 24.32
C TYR A 78 20.97 2.22 24.68
N TYR A 79 20.91 3.18 23.74
CA TYR A 79 20.26 4.46 23.98
C TYR A 79 18.74 4.33 24.14
N LEU A 80 18.10 3.36 23.50
CA LEU A 80 16.69 3.06 23.70
C LEU A 80 16.41 2.61 25.14
N SER A 81 17.31 1.81 25.71
CA SER A 81 17.21 1.34 27.09
C SER A 81 17.36 2.47 28.10
N LEU A 82 18.30 3.40 27.87
CA LEU A 82 18.44 4.63 28.68
C LEU A 82 17.20 5.51 28.60
N ALA A 83 16.62 5.66 27.39
CA ALA A 83 15.38 6.38 27.20
C ALA A 83 14.22 5.73 27.98
N ALA A 84 14.14 4.40 27.96
CA ALA A 84 13.09 3.64 28.63
C ALA A 84 13.12 3.82 30.15
N GLU A 85 14.32 3.72 30.75
CA GLU A 85 14.52 3.92 32.18
C GLU A 85 14.11 5.34 32.59
N SER A 86 14.60 6.35 31.85
CA SER A 86 14.31 7.76 32.14
C SER A 86 12.82 8.11 31.95
N ALA A 87 12.19 7.58 30.89
CA ALA A 87 10.77 7.79 30.61
C ALA A 87 9.88 7.15 31.70
N LYS A 88 10.26 5.96 32.19
CA LYS A 88 9.55 5.27 33.28
C LYS A 88 9.62 6.06 34.59
N GLN A 89 10.80 6.60 34.94
CA GLN A 89 10.97 7.42 36.14
C GLN A 89 10.09 8.69 36.10
N LYS A 90 9.92 9.29 34.92
CA LYS A 90 9.10 10.50 34.74
C LYS A 90 7.61 10.24 34.48
N GLY A 91 7.22 8.99 34.22
CA GLY A 91 5.84 8.64 33.87
C GLY A 91 5.37 9.19 32.51
N ASP A 92 6.28 9.44 31.56
CA ASP A 92 5.90 9.92 30.22
C ASP A 92 5.31 8.78 29.37
N LEU A 93 3.99 8.61 29.46
CA LEU A 93 3.26 7.57 28.73
C LEU A 93 3.39 7.69 27.20
N ARG A 94 3.55 8.91 26.66
CA ARG A 94 3.73 9.11 25.21
C ARG A 94 5.07 8.52 24.79
N LEU A 95 6.15 8.88 25.47
CA LEU A 95 7.48 8.39 25.14
C LEU A 95 7.61 6.89 25.40
N ILE A 96 7.02 6.37 26.47
CA ILE A 96 6.97 4.92 26.75
C ILE A 96 6.32 4.18 25.57
N GLY A 97 5.23 4.69 25.01
CA GLY A 97 4.59 4.11 23.84
C GLY A 97 5.48 4.13 22.58
N GLN A 98 6.20 5.23 22.34
CA GLN A 98 7.15 5.34 21.22
C GLN A 98 8.35 4.40 21.38
N ILE A 99 8.89 4.28 22.58
CA ILE A 99 9.98 3.36 22.90
C ILE A 99 9.56 1.91 22.64
N LYS A 100 8.36 1.52 23.09
CA LYS A 100 7.83 0.18 22.79
C LYS A 100 7.77 -0.11 21.29
N MET A 101 7.39 0.88 20.47
CA MET A 101 7.39 0.72 19.01
C MET A 101 8.80 0.47 18.45
N SER A 102 9.80 1.22 18.90
CA SER A 102 11.19 0.98 18.51
C SER A 102 11.69 -0.38 19.01
N SER A 103 11.35 -0.78 20.24
CA SER A 103 11.66 -2.12 20.77
C SER A 103 11.06 -3.24 19.92
N ALA A 104 9.81 -3.08 19.47
CA ALA A 104 9.17 -4.05 18.60
C ALA A 104 9.94 -4.21 17.26
N ARG A 105 10.47 -3.13 16.70
CA ARG A 105 11.33 -3.20 15.51
C ARG A 105 12.60 -4.01 15.76
N PHE A 106 13.27 -3.85 16.91
CA PHE A 106 14.43 -4.68 17.25
C PHE A 106 14.08 -6.16 17.39
N LEU A 107 12.91 -6.46 17.96
CA LEU A 107 12.41 -7.83 18.04
C LEU A 107 12.17 -8.43 16.65
N ILE A 108 11.62 -7.66 15.71
CA ILE A 108 11.45 -8.08 14.30
C ILE A 108 12.81 -8.41 13.66
N ILE A 109 13.83 -7.55 13.84
CA ILE A 109 15.18 -7.82 13.32
C ILE A 109 15.76 -9.11 13.91
N LYS A 110 15.46 -9.40 15.18
CA LYS A 110 15.85 -10.64 15.87
C LYS A 110 14.91 -11.82 15.55
N ARG A 111 13.99 -11.68 14.58
CA ARG A 111 12.98 -12.66 14.16
C ARG A 111 12.03 -13.12 15.28
N LYS A 112 11.87 -12.30 16.32
CA LYS A 112 10.95 -12.52 17.45
C LYS A 112 9.59 -11.86 17.17
N HIS A 113 8.91 -12.34 16.13
CA HIS A 113 7.69 -11.74 15.58
C HIS A 113 6.52 -11.68 16.57
N ASP A 114 6.24 -12.77 17.30
CA ASP A 114 5.14 -12.79 18.27
C ASP A 114 5.41 -11.88 19.49
N GLU A 115 6.65 -11.80 19.97
CA GLU A 115 7.05 -10.83 21.01
C GLU A 115 6.89 -9.38 20.51
N ALA A 116 7.26 -9.11 19.25
CA ALA A 116 7.09 -7.79 18.65
C ALA A 116 5.62 -7.38 18.58
N LEU A 117 4.73 -8.28 18.16
CA LEU A 117 3.28 -8.06 18.13
C LEU A 117 2.74 -7.75 19.54
N GLU A 118 3.16 -8.50 20.56
CA GLU A 118 2.74 -8.24 21.94
C GLU A 118 3.16 -6.83 22.40
N VAL A 119 4.42 -6.46 22.15
CA VAL A 119 4.93 -5.12 22.51
C VAL A 119 4.18 -4.01 21.76
N MET A 120 3.84 -4.20 20.48
CA MET A 120 3.04 -3.23 19.72
C MET A 120 1.61 -3.10 20.27
N HIS A 121 0.97 -4.19 20.69
CA HIS A 121 -0.35 -4.13 21.38
C HIS A 121 -0.26 -3.37 22.70
N GLN A 122 0.80 -3.60 23.47
CA GLN A 122 1.05 -2.83 24.69
C GLN A 122 1.31 -1.35 24.39
N ALA A 123 2.00 -1.02 23.30
CA ALA A 123 2.22 0.37 22.86
C ALA A 123 0.89 1.03 22.50
N LEU A 124 0.04 0.35 21.73
CA LEU A 124 -1.29 0.81 21.36
C LEU A 124 -2.16 1.12 22.58
N ALA A 125 -2.13 0.24 23.59
CA ALA A 125 -2.86 0.44 24.85
C ALA A 125 -2.33 1.63 25.67
N THR A 126 -1.03 1.96 25.54
CA THR A 126 -0.37 3.07 26.24
C THR A 126 -0.67 4.42 25.58
N LEU A 127 -0.80 4.46 24.25
CA LEU A 127 -0.87 5.69 23.45
C LEU A 127 -2.29 6.29 23.27
N LYS A 128 -3.27 5.93 24.11
CA LYS A 128 -4.72 6.21 23.92
C LYS A 128 -5.13 7.69 23.67
N GLY A 129 -4.24 8.67 23.80
CA GLY A 129 -4.50 10.09 23.49
C GLY A 129 -3.75 10.68 22.29
N ASN A 130 -2.69 10.02 21.78
CA ASN A 130 -1.90 10.52 20.65
C ASN A 130 -2.31 9.79 19.38
N LYS A 131 -3.33 10.33 18.70
CA LYS A 131 -3.94 9.64 17.56
C LYS A 131 -2.98 9.44 16.36
N ALA A 132 -1.96 10.30 16.18
CA ALA A 132 -0.95 10.12 15.15
C ALA A 132 -0.02 8.93 15.47
N SER A 133 0.45 8.82 16.72
CA SER A 133 1.21 7.65 17.16
C SER A 133 0.38 6.36 17.11
N VAL A 134 -0.91 6.43 17.42
CA VAL A 134 -1.84 5.31 17.26
C VAL A 134 -1.92 4.85 15.80
N ALA A 135 -2.10 5.77 14.83
CA ALA A 135 -2.11 5.41 13.41
C ALA A 135 -0.82 4.71 12.98
N TRP A 136 0.33 5.18 13.49
CA TRP A 136 1.62 4.57 13.22
C TRP A 136 1.75 3.16 13.82
N VAL A 137 1.32 2.96 15.07
CA VAL A 137 1.31 1.62 15.70
C VAL A 137 0.41 0.66 14.93
N LEU A 138 -0.80 1.09 14.58
CA LEU A 138 -1.74 0.29 13.78
C LEU A 138 -1.17 -0.09 12.41
N SER A 139 -0.49 0.84 11.74
CA SER A 139 0.17 0.58 10.46
C SER A 139 1.27 -0.49 10.58
N ASN A 140 2.07 -0.44 11.65
CA ASN A 140 3.14 -1.40 11.88
C ASN A 140 2.61 -2.78 12.30
N LEU A 141 1.60 -2.84 13.17
CA LEU A 141 0.87 -4.09 13.47
C LEU A 141 0.35 -4.72 12.17
N GLY A 142 -0.28 -3.90 11.32
CA GLY A 142 -0.76 -4.31 10.01
C GLY A 142 0.32 -4.93 9.13
N ASN A 143 1.48 -4.27 9.04
CA ASN A 143 2.63 -4.78 8.28
C ASN A 143 3.24 -6.06 8.88
N GLU A 144 3.30 -6.17 10.19
CA GLU A 144 3.83 -7.36 10.87
C GLU A 144 2.92 -8.58 10.64
N TYR A 145 1.60 -8.41 10.84
CA TYR A 145 0.63 -9.44 10.49
C TYR A 145 0.69 -9.83 9.01
N LEU A 146 0.94 -8.85 8.12
CA LEU A 146 1.07 -9.07 6.68
C LEU A 146 2.28 -9.93 6.34
N GLY A 147 3.46 -9.61 6.90
CA GLY A 147 4.71 -10.35 6.68
C GLY A 147 4.61 -11.81 7.13
N ARG A 148 3.77 -12.10 8.13
CA ARG A 148 3.49 -13.45 8.64
C ARG A 148 2.22 -14.09 8.07
N LEU A 149 1.71 -13.56 6.94
CA LEU A 149 0.54 -14.09 6.22
C LEU A 149 -0.78 -14.17 7.02
N ARG A 150 -0.89 -13.44 8.14
CA ARG A 150 -2.12 -13.28 8.92
C ARG A 150 -2.98 -12.16 8.29
N LEU A 151 -3.41 -12.37 7.04
CA LEU A 151 -3.91 -11.32 6.13
C LEU A 151 -5.16 -10.58 6.63
N ASP A 152 -6.07 -11.26 7.33
CA ASP A 152 -7.29 -10.63 7.86
C ASP A 152 -6.99 -9.65 9.00
N HIS A 153 -6.07 -10.03 9.90
CA HIS A 153 -5.57 -9.14 10.94
C HIS A 153 -4.82 -7.96 10.32
N ALA A 154 -3.98 -8.21 9.31
CA ALA A 154 -3.27 -7.16 8.60
C ALA A 154 -4.25 -6.12 8.02
N VAL A 155 -5.25 -6.56 7.24
CA VAL A 155 -6.26 -5.66 6.66
C VAL A 155 -7.04 -4.93 7.75
N HIS A 156 -7.43 -5.60 8.83
CA HIS A 156 -8.14 -4.98 9.95
C HIS A 156 -7.37 -3.79 10.55
N TYR A 157 -6.10 -3.99 10.92
CA TYR A 157 -5.28 -2.93 11.52
C TYR A 157 -4.91 -1.84 10.53
N LEU A 158 -4.63 -2.19 9.26
CA LEU A 158 -4.32 -1.21 8.22
C LEU A 158 -5.52 -0.31 7.88
N GLU A 159 -6.74 -0.86 7.78
CA GLU A 159 -7.93 -0.04 7.56
C GLU A 159 -8.25 0.85 8.77
N GLN A 160 -8.02 0.37 10.00
CA GLN A 160 -8.09 1.24 11.19
C GLN A 160 -7.05 2.37 11.15
N ALA A 161 -5.81 2.07 10.76
CA ALA A 161 -4.78 3.08 10.58
C ALA A 161 -5.21 4.13 9.54
N LEU A 162 -5.69 3.69 8.37
CA LEU A 162 -6.16 4.56 7.29
C LEU A 162 -7.36 5.42 7.70
N SER A 163 -8.27 4.88 8.51
CA SER A 163 -9.40 5.64 9.05
C SER A 163 -8.93 6.74 10.00
N THR A 164 -7.91 6.45 10.82
CA THR A 164 -7.33 7.37 11.79
C THR A 164 -6.64 8.54 11.08
N THR A 165 -5.87 8.27 10.02
CA THR A 165 -5.18 9.32 9.25
C THR A 165 -6.11 10.25 8.47
N ARG A 166 -7.34 9.81 8.13
CA ARG A 166 -8.35 10.69 7.51
C ARG A 166 -8.82 11.80 8.46
N VAL A 167 -8.88 11.50 9.76
CA VAL A 167 -9.34 12.44 10.78
C VAL A 167 -8.22 13.38 11.24
N ILE A 168 -6.95 13.01 11.05
CA ILE A 168 -5.80 13.74 11.60
C ILE A 168 -4.87 14.19 10.48
N LYS A 169 -4.85 15.50 10.26
CA LYS A 169 -4.00 16.12 9.23
C LYS A 169 -2.53 15.71 9.34
N ASP A 170 -1.99 15.68 10.55
CA ASP A 170 -0.57 15.40 10.80
C ASP A 170 -0.20 13.93 10.61
N ALA A 171 -1.18 13.01 10.51
CA ALA A 171 -0.92 11.60 10.25
C ALA A 171 -1.07 11.23 8.76
N ARG A 172 -1.45 12.18 7.89
CA ARG A 172 -1.69 11.90 6.46
C ARG A 172 -0.46 11.44 5.70
N TYR A 173 0.74 11.76 6.15
CA TYR A 173 1.97 11.26 5.53
C TYR A 173 2.07 9.71 5.58
N LEU A 174 1.40 9.07 6.55
CA LEU A 174 1.34 7.61 6.65
C LEU A 174 0.43 6.96 5.61
N ASN A 175 -0.45 7.73 4.94
CA ASN A 175 -1.44 7.18 4.00
C ASN A 175 -0.78 6.34 2.91
N SER A 176 0.32 6.83 2.33
CA SER A 176 1.02 6.11 1.27
C SER A 176 1.50 4.74 1.76
N ASN A 177 2.10 4.70 2.96
CA ASN A 177 2.59 3.44 3.57
C ASN A 177 1.44 2.47 3.93
N ILE A 178 0.33 2.98 4.45
CA ILE A 178 -0.81 2.13 4.78
C ILE A 178 -1.43 1.54 3.50
N LEU A 179 -1.58 2.36 2.46
CA LEU A 179 -2.17 1.95 1.19
C LEU A 179 -1.28 0.96 0.42
N GLN A 180 0.05 1.06 0.46
CA GLN A 180 0.93 0.05 -0.13
C GLN A 180 0.84 -1.30 0.60
N ASN A 181 0.69 -1.32 1.92
CA ASN A 181 0.54 -2.55 2.68
C ASN A 181 -0.82 -3.20 2.40
N LEU A 182 -1.88 -2.37 2.25
CA LEU A 182 -3.19 -2.85 1.77
C LEU A 182 -3.12 -3.38 0.34
N SER A 183 -2.29 -2.78 -0.52
CA SER A 183 -2.02 -3.29 -1.87
C SER A 183 -1.39 -4.68 -1.82
N GLU A 184 -0.37 -4.87 -0.97
CA GLU A 184 0.29 -6.15 -0.79
C GLU A 184 -0.64 -7.20 -0.18
N ALA A 185 -1.45 -6.83 0.83
CA ALA A 185 -2.45 -7.73 1.40
C ALA A 185 -3.46 -8.21 0.35
N ALA A 186 -3.95 -7.30 -0.51
CA ALA A 186 -4.85 -7.64 -1.60
C ALA A 186 -4.17 -8.56 -2.62
N ARG A 187 -2.91 -8.30 -2.96
CA ARG A 187 -2.10 -9.13 -3.86
C ARG A 187 -1.91 -10.55 -3.32
N LEU A 188 -1.57 -10.69 -2.04
CA LEU A 188 -1.43 -12.00 -1.38
C LEU A 188 -2.76 -12.77 -1.30
N LYS A 189 -3.89 -12.08 -1.27
CA LYS A 189 -5.23 -12.69 -1.40
C LYS A 189 -5.64 -13.01 -2.85
N GLY A 190 -4.85 -12.59 -3.84
CA GLY A 190 -5.18 -12.74 -5.26
C GLY A 190 -6.11 -11.68 -5.84
N ASP A 191 -6.49 -10.65 -5.08
CA ASP A 191 -7.28 -9.52 -5.61
C ASP A 191 -6.35 -8.46 -6.22
N PHE A 192 -5.85 -8.76 -7.42
CA PHE A 192 -4.90 -7.90 -8.12
C PHE A 192 -5.48 -6.55 -8.55
N SER A 193 -6.79 -6.49 -8.82
CA SER A 193 -7.48 -5.23 -9.14
C SER A 193 -7.47 -4.30 -7.93
N LEU A 194 -7.82 -4.83 -6.75
CA LEU A 194 -7.72 -4.07 -5.51
C LEU A 194 -6.27 -3.69 -5.20
N ALA A 195 -5.32 -4.61 -5.37
CA ALA A 195 -3.90 -4.35 -5.15
C ALA A 195 -3.45 -3.13 -5.98
N ARG A 196 -3.66 -3.18 -7.30
CA ARG A 196 -3.35 -2.09 -8.22
C ARG A 196 -4.02 -0.78 -7.82
N SER A 197 -5.31 -0.81 -7.48
CA SER A 197 -6.04 0.38 -7.02
C SER A 197 -5.42 1.00 -5.78
N ARG A 198 -5.06 0.18 -4.78
CA ARG A 198 -4.43 0.66 -3.55
C ARG A 198 -3.03 1.20 -3.80
N ALA A 199 -2.23 0.58 -4.67
CA ALA A 199 -0.93 1.10 -5.06
C ALA A 199 -1.03 2.47 -5.77
N LEU A 200 -2.00 2.65 -6.67
CA LEU A 200 -2.25 3.95 -7.31
C LEU A 200 -2.73 5.01 -6.31
N GLN A 201 -3.56 4.64 -5.34
CA GLN A 201 -3.96 5.55 -4.26
C GLN A 201 -2.76 5.91 -3.36
N ALA A 202 -1.86 4.97 -3.10
CA ALA A 202 -0.62 5.21 -2.36
C ALA A 202 0.24 6.24 -3.11
N LEU A 203 0.46 6.04 -4.41
CA LEU A 203 1.22 6.96 -5.25
C LEU A 203 0.62 8.37 -5.27
N LYS A 204 -0.71 8.48 -5.37
CA LYS A 204 -1.42 9.77 -5.29
C LYS A 204 -1.26 10.45 -3.92
N SER A 205 -1.12 9.67 -2.86
CA SER A 205 -0.97 10.14 -1.49
C SER A 205 0.49 10.36 -1.08
N ALA A 206 1.45 10.00 -1.93
CA ALA A 206 2.87 10.12 -1.65
C ALA A 206 3.29 11.60 -1.65
N THR A 207 3.85 12.04 -0.53
CA THR A 207 4.30 13.42 -0.33
C THR A 207 5.82 13.59 -0.40
N GLN A 208 6.57 12.48 -0.42
CA GLN A 208 8.03 12.46 -0.41
C GLN A 208 8.58 11.43 -1.41
N PRO A 209 9.81 11.63 -1.92
CA PRO A 209 10.44 10.72 -2.90
C PRO A 209 10.44 9.24 -2.46
N TYR A 210 10.72 8.97 -1.17
CA TYR A 210 10.68 7.61 -0.62
C TYR A 210 9.30 6.93 -0.74
N PHE A 211 8.22 7.67 -0.47
CA PHE A 211 6.86 7.15 -0.59
C PHE A 211 6.45 6.96 -2.05
N THR A 212 6.90 7.84 -2.94
CA THR A 212 6.71 7.70 -4.40
C THR A 212 7.45 6.46 -4.91
N PHE A 213 8.69 6.26 -4.48
CA PHE A 213 9.50 5.09 -4.80
C PHE A 213 8.78 3.79 -4.40
N THR A 214 8.43 3.67 -3.11
CA THR A 214 7.79 2.47 -2.57
C THR A 214 6.42 2.21 -3.20
N ALA A 215 5.59 3.24 -3.37
CA ALA A 215 4.29 3.09 -4.06
C ALA A 215 4.43 2.57 -5.50
N ASN A 216 5.44 3.04 -6.25
CA ASN A 216 5.73 2.51 -7.59
C ASN A 216 6.21 1.05 -7.55
N ILE A 217 7.00 0.64 -6.55
CA ILE A 217 7.37 -0.77 -6.36
C ILE A 217 6.13 -1.65 -6.16
N HIS A 218 5.22 -1.25 -5.27
CA HIS A 218 3.99 -2.02 -5.03
C HIS A 218 3.07 -2.05 -6.26
N LEU A 219 3.00 -0.95 -7.04
CA LEU A 219 2.30 -0.93 -8.32
C LEU A 219 2.93 -1.90 -9.32
N GLY A 220 4.26 -1.92 -9.41
CA GLY A 220 5.02 -2.86 -10.24
C GLY A 220 4.73 -4.31 -9.85
N HIS A 221 4.77 -4.66 -8.56
CA HIS A 221 4.43 -6.00 -8.09
C HIS A 221 3.00 -6.42 -8.49
N ALA A 222 2.02 -5.53 -8.27
CA ALA A 222 0.63 -5.82 -8.62
C ALA A 222 0.44 -6.05 -10.13
N LEU A 223 1.04 -5.19 -10.97
CA LEU A 223 0.97 -5.30 -12.44
C LEU A 223 1.69 -6.55 -12.96
N ARG A 224 2.86 -6.86 -12.41
CA ARG A 224 3.68 -8.00 -12.81
C ARG A 224 2.93 -9.31 -12.60
N ILE A 225 2.40 -9.51 -11.39
CA ILE A 225 1.74 -10.75 -11.01
C ILE A 225 0.33 -10.85 -11.64
N SER A 226 -0.31 -9.73 -11.96
CA SER A 226 -1.57 -9.73 -12.72
C SER A 226 -1.42 -10.01 -14.22
N GLY A 227 -0.19 -10.25 -14.70
CA GLY A 227 0.09 -10.57 -16.10
C GLY A 227 0.26 -9.36 -17.03
N ASP A 228 0.60 -8.18 -16.48
CA ASP A 228 0.92 -6.96 -17.25
C ASP A 228 2.41 -6.55 -17.05
N PRO A 229 3.41 -7.42 -17.33
CA PRO A 229 4.82 -7.18 -16.99
C PRO A 229 5.46 -5.96 -17.67
N LEU A 230 5.03 -5.59 -18.88
CA LEU A 230 5.50 -4.37 -19.54
C LEU A 230 5.12 -3.09 -18.79
N GLU A 231 3.90 -3.03 -18.25
CA GLU A 231 3.48 -1.90 -17.42
C GLU A 231 4.18 -1.94 -16.04
N SER A 232 4.49 -3.14 -15.54
CA SER A 232 5.30 -3.27 -14.33
C SER A 232 6.71 -2.68 -14.49
N LEU A 233 7.36 -2.86 -15.66
CA LEU A 233 8.65 -2.23 -15.96
C LEU A 233 8.57 -0.72 -15.87
N ARG A 234 7.52 -0.11 -16.44
CA ARG A 234 7.31 1.36 -16.34
C ARG A 234 7.24 1.80 -14.88
N ALA A 235 6.51 1.06 -14.04
CA ALA A 235 6.40 1.36 -12.63
C ALA A 235 7.75 1.23 -11.91
N TYR A 236 8.52 0.17 -12.17
CA TYR A 236 9.85 0.00 -11.56
C TYR A 236 10.86 1.06 -12.03
N HIS A 237 10.85 1.46 -13.30
CA HIS A 237 11.66 2.57 -13.79
C HIS A 237 11.24 3.91 -13.18
N ALA A 238 9.94 4.14 -12.98
CA ALA A 238 9.46 5.32 -12.26
C ALA A 238 9.92 5.31 -10.79
N ALA A 239 9.97 4.14 -10.16
CA ALA A 239 10.59 3.99 -8.83
C ALA A 239 12.08 4.38 -8.89
N LEU A 240 12.86 3.80 -9.79
CA LEU A 240 14.28 4.12 -9.96
C LEU A 240 14.54 5.62 -10.20
N ALA A 241 13.67 6.28 -10.96
CA ALA A 241 13.75 7.71 -11.24
C ALA A 241 13.38 8.61 -10.05
N SER A 242 12.87 8.08 -8.95
CA SER A 242 12.45 8.85 -7.77
C SER A 242 13.63 9.39 -6.93
N ASN A 243 14.87 9.31 -7.42
CA ASN A 243 16.09 9.89 -6.81
C ASN A 243 16.29 9.52 -5.33
N ILE A 244 16.37 8.22 -5.10
CA ILE A 244 16.52 7.58 -3.79
C ILE A 244 17.98 7.17 -3.53
N ASP A 245 18.26 6.70 -2.32
CA ASP A 245 19.56 6.18 -1.92
C ASP A 245 20.04 5.00 -2.78
N GLY A 246 21.33 4.65 -2.60
CA GLY A 246 21.94 3.55 -3.34
C GLY A 246 21.16 2.23 -3.16
N ASN A 247 20.71 1.92 -1.95
CA ASN A 247 20.02 0.66 -1.64
C ASN A 247 18.67 0.54 -2.36
N GLY A 248 17.87 1.59 -2.39
CA GLY A 248 16.62 1.53 -3.15
C GLY A 248 16.88 1.47 -4.67
N ALA A 249 17.98 2.04 -5.18
CA ALA A 249 18.33 1.94 -6.60
C ALA A 249 18.71 0.50 -6.97
N HIS A 250 19.47 -0.17 -6.10
CA HIS A 250 19.76 -1.60 -6.18
C HIS A 250 18.46 -2.42 -6.19
N ARG A 251 17.54 -2.12 -5.27
CA ARG A 251 16.22 -2.74 -5.17
C ARG A 251 15.41 -2.59 -6.45
N ALA A 252 15.30 -1.39 -7.02
CA ALA A 252 14.55 -1.18 -8.26
C ALA A 252 15.17 -1.92 -9.45
N LYS A 253 16.50 -1.91 -9.59
CA LYS A 253 17.20 -2.65 -10.65
C LYS A 253 16.94 -4.16 -10.56
N ALA A 254 16.98 -4.71 -9.36
CA ALA A 254 16.67 -6.12 -9.11
C ALA A 254 15.25 -6.47 -9.58
N LEU A 255 14.27 -5.62 -9.27
CA LEU A 255 12.87 -5.82 -9.65
C LEU A 255 12.60 -5.58 -11.15
N ILE A 256 13.34 -4.66 -11.78
CA ILE A 256 13.36 -4.47 -13.24
C ILE A 256 13.79 -5.77 -13.91
N TRP A 257 14.89 -6.38 -13.46
CA TRP A 257 15.38 -7.63 -14.02
C TRP A 257 14.33 -8.75 -13.97
N ILE A 258 13.57 -8.90 -12.87
CA ILE A 258 12.49 -9.89 -12.81
C ILE A 258 11.45 -9.65 -13.91
N ALA A 259 11.04 -8.39 -14.11
CA ALA A 259 10.04 -8.04 -15.11
C ALA A 259 10.58 -8.20 -16.55
N GLU A 260 11.87 -7.91 -16.79
CA GLU A 260 12.54 -8.17 -18.07
C GLU A 260 12.62 -9.68 -18.36
N LYS A 261 12.97 -10.50 -17.36
CA LYS A 261 12.94 -11.97 -17.42
C LYS A 261 11.56 -12.50 -17.82
N GLN A 262 10.48 -11.98 -17.25
CA GLN A 262 9.11 -12.38 -17.63
C GLN A 262 8.74 -12.00 -19.07
N LEU A 263 9.35 -10.95 -19.62
CA LEU A 263 9.19 -10.54 -21.01
C LEU A 263 10.17 -11.26 -21.95
N ASN A 264 11.06 -12.11 -21.41
CA ASN A 264 12.15 -12.74 -22.14
C ASN A 264 13.11 -11.72 -22.80
N ILE A 265 13.40 -10.64 -22.08
CA ILE A 265 14.30 -9.56 -22.48
C ILE A 265 15.44 -9.50 -21.45
N HIS A 266 16.66 -9.24 -21.90
CA HIS A 266 17.83 -8.95 -21.05
C HIS A 266 17.99 -9.90 -19.83
N LEU A 267 18.38 -11.15 -20.11
CA LEU A 267 18.42 -12.23 -19.11
C LEU A 267 19.70 -12.27 -18.24
N GLU A 268 20.53 -11.22 -18.25
CA GLU A 268 21.71 -11.18 -17.41
C GLU A 268 21.29 -11.02 -15.93
N PRO A 269 21.55 -12.03 -15.07
CA PRO A 269 21.13 -11.97 -13.68
C PRO A 269 21.88 -10.89 -12.91
N PRO A 270 21.27 -10.28 -11.89
CA PRO A 270 21.96 -9.36 -11.01
C PRO A 270 23.14 -10.04 -10.30
N GLU A 271 24.19 -9.27 -10.02
CA GLU A 271 25.32 -9.75 -9.20
C GLU A 271 24.83 -10.21 -7.82
N GLU A 272 25.38 -11.32 -7.30
CA GLU A 272 24.96 -11.91 -6.02
C GLU A 272 25.16 -10.93 -4.84
N LYS A 273 26.17 -10.07 -4.92
CA LYS A 273 26.41 -8.99 -3.94
C LYS A 273 25.25 -8.00 -3.84
N LEU A 274 24.40 -7.89 -4.88
CA LEU A 274 23.21 -7.05 -4.85
C LEU A 274 22.23 -7.48 -3.75
N LEU A 275 22.14 -8.79 -3.49
CA LEU A 275 21.22 -9.36 -2.52
C LEU A 275 21.51 -8.92 -1.07
N THR A 276 22.76 -8.55 -0.78
CA THR A 276 23.15 -8.03 0.54
C THR A 276 22.86 -6.54 0.71
N LEU A 277 22.45 -5.85 -0.36
CA LEU A 277 22.20 -4.41 -0.39
C LEU A 277 20.70 -4.07 -0.43
N ILE A 278 19.84 -5.08 -0.45
CA ILE A 278 18.38 -4.96 -0.50
C ILE A 278 17.76 -5.71 0.67
N GLY A 279 16.50 -5.41 1.00
CA GLY A 279 15.81 -6.07 2.11
C GLY A 279 15.52 -7.55 1.83
N ASP A 280 15.48 -8.36 2.90
CA ASP A 280 15.33 -9.82 2.83
C ASP A 280 14.12 -10.26 1.99
N ARG A 281 12.98 -9.58 2.11
CA ARG A 281 11.80 -9.89 1.30
C ARG A 281 12.05 -9.83 -0.21
N ASP A 282 12.76 -8.80 -0.67
CA ASP A 282 13.06 -8.64 -2.09
C ASP A 282 14.24 -9.52 -2.52
N ALA A 283 15.20 -9.76 -1.63
CA ALA A 283 16.28 -10.70 -1.90
C ALA A 283 15.75 -12.13 -2.06
N ALA A 284 14.85 -12.58 -1.19
CA ALA A 284 14.15 -13.88 -1.31
C ALA A 284 13.41 -13.97 -2.64
N ARG A 285 12.70 -12.91 -3.03
CA ARG A 285 12.04 -12.83 -4.34
C ARG A 285 13.02 -13.00 -5.50
N ILE A 286 14.18 -12.33 -5.45
CA ILE A 286 15.19 -12.46 -6.51
C ILE A 286 15.78 -13.86 -6.55
N GLU A 287 16.08 -14.47 -5.40
CA GLU A 287 16.58 -15.85 -5.31
C GLU A 287 15.60 -16.86 -5.89
N LEU A 288 14.29 -16.68 -5.68
CA LEU A 288 13.25 -17.48 -6.33
C LEU A 288 13.31 -17.39 -7.86
N HIS A 289 13.52 -16.19 -8.41
CA HIS A 289 13.64 -16.00 -9.87
C HIS A 289 14.97 -16.48 -10.44
N LEU A 290 16.06 -16.40 -9.67
CA LEU A 290 17.35 -16.99 -10.04
C LEU A 290 17.25 -18.52 -10.03
N ALA A 291 16.55 -19.10 -9.06
CA ALA A 291 16.28 -20.53 -9.00
C ALA A 291 15.46 -20.99 -10.21
N ASP A 292 14.44 -20.23 -10.59
CA ASP A 292 13.63 -20.48 -11.78
C ASP A 292 14.45 -20.46 -13.07
N LEU A 293 15.36 -19.49 -13.19
CA LEU A 293 16.28 -19.40 -14.33
C LEU A 293 17.27 -20.58 -14.36
N ALA A 294 17.81 -20.98 -13.21
CA ALA A 294 18.70 -22.13 -13.09
C ALA A 294 17.96 -23.44 -13.45
N TYR A 295 16.74 -23.63 -12.93
CA TYR A 295 15.87 -24.76 -13.24
C TYR A 295 15.56 -24.85 -14.74
N SER A 296 15.16 -23.74 -15.35
CA SER A 296 14.84 -23.67 -16.79
C SER A 296 16.04 -24.00 -17.69
N ASN A 297 17.26 -23.76 -17.20
CA ASN A 297 18.51 -24.10 -17.88
C ASN A 297 19.04 -25.50 -17.54
N GLY A 298 18.31 -26.29 -16.75
CA GLY A 298 18.70 -27.65 -16.34
C GLY A 298 19.71 -27.72 -15.19
N HIS A 299 20.05 -26.60 -14.55
CA HIS A 299 20.97 -26.55 -13.41
C HIS A 299 20.23 -26.82 -12.08
N LEU A 300 19.72 -28.05 -11.92
CA LEU A 300 18.83 -28.43 -10.81
C LEU A 300 19.44 -28.24 -9.41
N GLU A 301 20.71 -28.62 -9.22
CA GLU A 301 21.41 -28.44 -7.92
C GLU A 301 21.52 -26.95 -7.53
N ARG A 302 21.82 -26.09 -8.51
CA ARG A 302 21.88 -24.64 -8.28
C ARG A 302 20.50 -24.08 -7.96
N ALA A 303 19.45 -24.56 -8.62
CA ALA A 303 18.08 -24.16 -8.32
C ALA A 303 17.70 -24.51 -6.88
N LEU A 304 18.01 -25.72 -6.41
CA LEU A 304 17.76 -26.15 -5.02
C LEU A 304 18.55 -25.32 -4.00
N SER A 305 19.83 -25.05 -4.27
CA SER A 305 20.65 -24.18 -3.40
C SER A 305 20.06 -22.76 -3.28
N LEU A 306 19.59 -22.18 -4.39
CA LEU A 306 18.96 -20.85 -4.38
C LEU A 306 17.62 -20.85 -3.62
N LEU A 307 16.82 -21.92 -3.75
CA LEU A 307 15.60 -22.10 -2.97
C LEU A 307 15.88 -22.17 -1.47
N GLN A 308 16.93 -22.90 -1.06
CA GLN A 308 17.36 -22.98 0.34
C GLN A 308 17.76 -21.60 0.89
N ASN A 309 18.55 -20.83 0.14
CA ASN A 309 18.91 -19.46 0.52
C ASN A 309 17.65 -18.59 0.71
N ALA A 310 16.66 -18.71 -0.19
CA ALA A 310 15.40 -17.97 -0.07
C ALA A 310 14.61 -18.36 1.20
N PHE A 311 14.64 -19.63 1.60
CA PHE A 311 14.00 -20.09 2.84
C PHE A 311 14.69 -19.54 4.09
N GLU A 312 16.02 -19.45 4.10
CA GLU A 312 16.80 -18.93 5.23
C GLU A 312 16.47 -17.46 5.56
N ARG A 313 15.90 -16.71 4.60
CA ARG A 313 15.45 -15.34 4.80
C ARG A 313 14.18 -15.18 5.63
N ASP A 314 13.41 -16.26 5.83
CA ASP A 314 12.17 -16.27 6.63
C ASP A 314 11.13 -15.21 6.18
N GLU A 315 10.93 -15.10 4.86
CA GLU A 315 10.02 -14.13 4.23
C GLU A 315 8.89 -14.83 3.45
N PRO A 316 7.91 -15.46 4.14
CA PRO A 316 6.89 -16.29 3.51
C PRO A 316 5.97 -15.52 2.55
N ALA A 317 5.84 -14.21 2.74
CA ALA A 317 5.12 -13.34 1.82
C ALA A 317 5.71 -13.35 0.40
N ALA A 318 7.04 -13.44 0.24
CA ALA A 318 7.67 -13.53 -1.08
C ALA A 318 7.29 -14.83 -1.80
N PHE A 319 7.26 -15.96 -1.08
CA PHE A 319 6.89 -17.26 -1.64
C PHE A 319 5.44 -17.31 -2.11
N VAL A 320 4.49 -16.82 -1.29
CA VAL A 320 3.07 -16.79 -1.68
C VAL A 320 2.86 -15.87 -2.88
N ASP A 321 3.59 -14.76 -2.94
CA ASP A 321 3.46 -13.80 -4.02
C ASP A 321 3.99 -14.33 -5.36
N GLU A 322 5.14 -14.99 -5.36
CA GLU A 322 5.74 -15.53 -6.58
C GLU A 322 5.12 -16.86 -7.03
N ALA A 323 4.38 -17.56 -6.17
CA ALA A 323 3.68 -18.80 -6.51
C ALA A 323 2.76 -18.65 -7.75
N TRP A 324 2.24 -17.45 -8.01
CA TRP A 324 1.39 -17.14 -9.17
C TRP A 324 2.12 -17.24 -10.51
N VAL A 325 3.45 -17.06 -10.53
CA VAL A 325 4.24 -16.97 -11.76
C VAL A 325 5.32 -18.05 -11.86
N LEU A 326 5.73 -18.67 -10.73
CA LEU A 326 6.79 -19.68 -10.66
C LEU A 326 6.24 -21.11 -10.52
N GLY A 327 5.15 -21.42 -11.22
CA GLY A 327 4.40 -22.68 -11.03
C GLY A 327 5.22 -23.95 -11.26
N GLU A 328 6.06 -23.98 -12.30
CA GLU A 328 6.90 -25.15 -12.64
C GLU A 328 8.01 -25.36 -11.61
N LEU A 329 8.78 -24.31 -11.27
CA LEU A 329 9.79 -24.37 -10.22
C LEU A 329 9.20 -24.85 -8.89
N TYR A 330 8.01 -24.37 -8.53
CA TYR A 330 7.37 -24.73 -7.26
C TYR A 330 6.90 -26.19 -7.29
N ALA A 331 6.46 -26.70 -8.44
CA ALA A 331 6.14 -28.12 -8.60
C ALA A 331 7.38 -29.00 -8.47
N PHE A 332 8.49 -28.60 -9.10
CA PHE A 332 9.79 -29.25 -8.94
C PHE A 332 10.25 -29.25 -7.48
N ALA A 333 10.25 -28.10 -6.82
CA ALA A 333 10.67 -27.97 -5.43
C ALA A 333 9.85 -28.86 -4.48
N ARG A 334 8.53 -28.99 -4.69
CA ARG A 334 7.68 -29.94 -3.94
C ARG A 334 8.04 -31.40 -4.21
N HIS A 335 8.35 -31.76 -5.46
CA HIS A 335 8.82 -33.11 -5.80
C HIS A 335 10.11 -33.45 -5.05
N GLU A 336 11.00 -32.47 -4.91
CA GLU A 336 12.25 -32.57 -4.13
C GLU A 336 12.04 -32.46 -2.61
N GLY A 337 10.79 -32.41 -2.13
CA GLY A 337 10.44 -32.44 -0.70
C GLY A 337 10.47 -31.09 0.02
N LEU A 338 10.58 -29.96 -0.69
CA LEU A 338 10.49 -28.63 -0.08
C LEU A 338 9.02 -28.22 0.14
N GLU A 339 8.74 -27.62 1.31
CA GLU A 339 7.43 -27.08 1.65
C GLU A 339 7.16 -25.75 0.91
N MET A 340 6.72 -25.85 -0.35
CA MET A 340 6.33 -24.68 -1.15
C MET A 340 4.83 -24.41 -1.03
N PRO A 341 4.40 -23.14 -0.98
CA PRO A 341 2.99 -22.82 -1.05
C PRO A 341 2.42 -23.30 -2.39
N LEU A 342 1.15 -23.73 -2.36
CA LEU A 342 0.44 -24.04 -3.59
C LEU A 342 0.18 -22.74 -4.36
N PRO A 343 0.36 -22.73 -5.70
CA PRO A 343 -0.13 -21.63 -6.50
C PRO A 343 -1.63 -21.47 -6.19
N PRO A 344 -2.09 -20.27 -5.83
CA PRO A 344 -3.50 -20.10 -5.51
C PRO A 344 -4.34 -20.49 -6.73
N LEU A 345 -5.48 -21.14 -6.50
CA LEU A 345 -6.42 -21.45 -7.57
C LEU A 345 -6.80 -20.14 -8.26
N ARG A 346 -6.48 -20.00 -9.55
CA ARG A 346 -7.03 -18.90 -10.35
C ARG A 346 -8.54 -19.04 -10.25
N VAL A 347 -9.21 -18.11 -9.57
CA VAL A 347 -10.65 -17.97 -9.68
C VAL A 347 -10.93 -17.85 -11.18
N GLU A 348 -11.74 -18.77 -11.71
CA GLU A 348 -12.16 -18.78 -13.11
C GLU A 348 -12.80 -17.44 -13.42
N THR A 349 -12.00 -16.51 -13.98
CA THR A 349 -12.35 -15.10 -14.25
C THR A 349 -12.87 -14.30 -13.05
N PRO A 350 -12.23 -13.19 -12.66
CA PRO A 350 -12.74 -12.35 -11.57
C PRO A 350 -14.14 -11.83 -11.90
N THR A 351 -15.01 -11.76 -10.90
CA THR A 351 -16.45 -11.50 -11.11
C THR A 351 -16.84 -10.08 -10.72
N ILE A 352 -17.75 -9.47 -11.47
CA ILE A 352 -18.42 -8.23 -11.11
C ILE A 352 -19.93 -8.47 -11.13
N GLN A 353 -20.57 -8.22 -9.99
CA GLN A 353 -22.02 -8.24 -9.84
C GLN A 353 -22.53 -6.81 -9.66
N ILE A 354 -23.36 -6.35 -10.59
CA ILE A 354 -23.93 -5.02 -10.57
C ILE A 354 -25.31 -5.13 -9.90
N GLN A 355 -25.44 -4.53 -8.72
CA GLN A 355 -26.73 -4.45 -8.02
C GLN A 355 -27.37 -3.10 -8.31
N THR A 356 -28.50 -3.14 -9.00
CA THR A 356 -29.27 -1.98 -9.43
C THR A 356 -30.60 -1.84 -8.69
N LEU A 357 -31.12 -2.92 -8.11
CA LEU A 357 -32.37 -2.95 -7.36
C LEU A 357 -32.12 -2.63 -5.88
N GLY A 358 -32.85 -1.66 -5.35
CA GLY A 358 -32.66 -1.17 -3.98
C GLY A 358 -31.42 -0.28 -3.88
N THR A 359 -30.53 -0.53 -2.91
CA THR A 359 -29.32 0.28 -2.75
C THR A 359 -28.29 -0.08 -3.83
N PRO A 360 -27.92 0.86 -4.73
CA PRO A 360 -27.01 0.54 -5.83
C PRO A 360 -25.61 0.21 -5.31
N THR A 361 -25.12 -0.98 -5.65
CA THR A 361 -23.77 -1.43 -5.25
C THR A 361 -23.10 -2.22 -6.36
N ILE A 362 -21.78 -2.37 -6.27
CA ILE A 362 -21.01 -3.23 -7.16
C ILE A 362 -20.28 -4.24 -6.30
N ARG A 363 -20.54 -5.53 -6.49
CA ARG A 363 -19.75 -6.59 -5.86
C ARG A 363 -18.62 -6.99 -6.80
N ILE A 364 -17.38 -6.87 -6.33
CA ILE A 364 -16.17 -7.29 -7.04
C ILE A 364 -15.64 -8.51 -6.31
N ASN A 365 -15.69 -9.68 -6.94
CA ASN A 365 -15.48 -10.96 -6.28
C ASN A 365 -16.40 -11.06 -5.03
N ASP A 366 -15.83 -11.23 -3.84
CA ASP A 366 -16.55 -11.33 -2.57
C ASP A 366 -16.75 -9.99 -1.85
N ARG A 367 -16.33 -8.88 -2.47
CA ARG A 367 -16.32 -7.55 -1.84
C ARG A 367 -17.38 -6.63 -2.42
N THR A 368 -18.25 -6.09 -1.57
CA THR A 368 -19.19 -5.03 -1.96
C THR A 368 -18.51 -3.67 -1.91
N VAL A 369 -18.50 -2.97 -3.05
CA VAL A 369 -18.08 -1.57 -3.20
C VAL A 369 -19.32 -0.70 -3.16
N THR A 370 -19.48 0.08 -2.10
CA THR A 370 -20.54 1.08 -1.97
C THR A 370 -20.24 2.27 -2.88
N VAL A 371 -21.23 2.70 -3.65
CA VAL A 371 -21.10 3.86 -4.54
C VAL A 371 -21.27 5.13 -3.69
N GLN A 372 -20.18 5.79 -3.33
CA GLN A 372 -20.27 7.10 -2.66
C GLN A 372 -20.54 8.18 -3.71
N GLY A 373 -21.75 8.75 -3.69
CA GLY A 373 -22.16 9.84 -4.60
C GLY A 373 -23.27 9.42 -5.58
N SER A 374 -23.15 9.85 -6.84
CA SER A 374 -24.17 9.61 -7.88
C SER A 374 -24.11 8.17 -8.39
N SER A 375 -25.23 7.44 -8.31
CA SER A 375 -25.41 6.06 -8.82
C SER A 375 -25.24 5.94 -10.34
N LYS A 376 -24.86 7.02 -11.05
CA LYS A 376 -24.61 7.06 -12.51
C LYS A 376 -23.56 6.05 -12.96
N VAL A 377 -22.56 5.73 -12.12
CA VAL A 377 -21.58 4.68 -12.46
C VAL A 377 -22.24 3.30 -12.50
N VAL A 378 -23.11 2.98 -11.53
CA VAL A 378 -23.88 1.72 -11.53
C VAL A 378 -24.82 1.68 -12.73
N ALA A 379 -25.51 2.79 -13.01
CA ALA A 379 -26.38 2.92 -14.17
C ALA A 379 -25.63 2.68 -15.49
N LEU A 380 -24.45 3.29 -15.64
CA LEU A 380 -23.58 3.08 -16.80
C LEU A 380 -23.16 1.61 -16.95
N LEU A 381 -22.71 0.98 -15.87
CA LEU A 381 -22.27 -0.42 -15.94
C LEU A 381 -23.44 -1.36 -16.27
N ALA A 382 -24.61 -1.15 -15.66
CA ALA A 382 -25.81 -1.92 -15.96
C ALA A 382 -26.29 -1.71 -17.41
N TYR A 383 -26.25 -0.46 -17.89
CA TYR A 383 -26.55 -0.11 -19.27
C TYR A 383 -25.64 -0.85 -20.24
N LEU A 384 -24.31 -0.76 -20.06
CA LEU A 384 -23.33 -1.45 -20.90
C LEU A 384 -23.45 -2.99 -20.81
N HIS A 385 -23.77 -3.54 -19.63
CA HIS A 385 -23.99 -4.97 -19.49
C HIS A 385 -25.24 -5.45 -20.24
N SER A 386 -26.29 -4.61 -20.30
CA SER A 386 -27.53 -4.91 -21.03
C SER A 386 -27.40 -4.71 -22.56
N GLN A 387 -26.65 -3.69 -23.00
CA GLN A 387 -26.56 -3.29 -24.42
C GLN A 387 -25.32 -3.83 -25.13
N GLY A 388 -24.30 -4.29 -24.38
CA GLY A 388 -23.00 -4.69 -24.92
C GLY A 388 -22.16 -3.49 -25.36
N VAL A 389 -21.58 -3.57 -26.56
CA VAL A 389 -20.70 -2.53 -27.11
C VAL A 389 -21.54 -1.42 -27.75
N VAL A 390 -21.41 -0.19 -27.26
CA VAL A 390 -22.21 0.96 -27.71
C VAL A 390 -21.33 2.15 -28.10
N PRO A 391 -21.73 2.99 -29.08
CA PRO A 391 -21.10 4.30 -29.31
C PRO A 391 -21.22 5.20 -28.07
N TRP A 392 -20.22 6.04 -27.79
CA TRP A 392 -20.26 6.94 -26.64
C TRP A 392 -21.40 7.97 -26.74
N GLU A 393 -21.77 8.37 -27.95
CA GLU A 393 -22.87 9.28 -28.26
C GLU A 393 -24.21 8.71 -27.78
N ARG A 394 -24.35 7.39 -27.86
CA ARG A 394 -25.54 6.68 -27.36
C ARG A 394 -25.60 6.65 -25.85
N VAL A 395 -24.45 6.61 -25.17
CA VAL A 395 -24.40 6.77 -23.70
C VAL A 395 -24.84 8.19 -23.31
N VAL A 396 -24.44 9.20 -24.09
CA VAL A 396 -24.81 10.60 -23.81
C VAL A 396 -26.30 10.85 -23.96
N THR A 397 -26.88 10.34 -25.05
CA THR A 397 -28.31 10.49 -25.36
C THR A 397 -29.17 9.62 -24.45
N ASP A 398 -28.97 8.30 -24.46
CA ASP A 398 -29.85 7.36 -23.75
C ASP A 398 -29.70 7.48 -22.23
N LEU A 399 -28.46 7.60 -21.72
CA LEU A 399 -28.21 7.53 -20.27
C LEU A 399 -28.06 8.90 -19.63
N LEU A 400 -27.43 9.88 -20.28
CA LEU A 400 -27.09 11.16 -19.63
C LEU A 400 -28.06 12.30 -19.95
N GLY A 401 -28.85 12.22 -21.02
CA GLY A 401 -29.78 13.27 -21.44
C GLY A 401 -29.09 14.61 -21.72
N ILE A 402 -27.86 14.58 -22.25
CA ILE A 402 -27.08 15.80 -22.55
C ILE A 402 -27.15 16.08 -24.05
N GLU A 403 -27.69 17.24 -24.44
CA GLU A 403 -27.81 17.64 -25.85
C GLU A 403 -26.48 18.13 -26.46
N GLU A 404 -25.58 18.67 -25.63
CA GLU A 404 -24.30 19.22 -26.10
C GLU A 404 -23.20 18.14 -26.20
N GLU A 405 -22.75 17.88 -27.42
CA GLU A 405 -21.83 16.78 -27.78
C GLU A 405 -20.47 16.83 -27.04
N THR A 406 -19.83 18.00 -26.98
CA THR A 406 -18.54 18.23 -26.29
C THR A 406 -18.61 18.00 -24.79
N ARG A 407 -19.71 18.45 -24.17
CA ARG A 407 -19.98 18.26 -22.75
C ARG A 407 -20.32 16.80 -22.45
N GLY A 408 -21.09 16.15 -23.32
CA GLY A 408 -21.43 14.74 -23.25
C GLY A 408 -20.20 13.84 -23.26
N TYR A 409 -19.29 14.03 -24.21
CA TYR A 409 -18.06 13.23 -24.30
C TYR A 409 -17.20 13.33 -23.04
N THR A 410 -17.05 14.55 -22.50
CA THR A 410 -16.29 14.80 -21.27
C THR A 410 -16.91 14.06 -20.08
N GLN A 411 -18.24 14.08 -19.97
CA GLN A 411 -18.97 13.39 -18.90
C GLN A 411 -18.86 11.87 -19.01
N VAL A 412 -18.91 11.31 -20.23
CA VAL A 412 -18.67 9.87 -20.45
C VAL A 412 -17.27 9.49 -20.00
N LYS A 413 -16.23 10.23 -20.43
CA LYS A 413 -14.85 9.97 -19.98
C LYS A 413 -14.71 10.03 -18.46
N TYR A 414 -15.37 10.97 -17.81
CA TYR A 414 -15.38 11.07 -16.36
C TYR A 414 -16.02 9.85 -15.70
N LEU A 415 -17.20 9.42 -16.16
CA LEU A 415 -17.88 8.23 -15.62
C LEU A 415 -17.07 6.94 -15.85
N LEU A 416 -16.43 6.79 -17.01
CA LEU A 416 -15.53 5.66 -17.28
C LEU A 416 -14.32 5.67 -16.34
N SER A 417 -13.76 6.85 -16.07
CA SER A 417 -12.66 7.00 -15.11
C SER A 417 -13.10 6.61 -13.69
N GLN A 418 -14.28 7.05 -13.26
CA GLN A 418 -14.86 6.67 -11.96
C GLN A 418 -15.11 5.16 -11.88
N ALA A 419 -15.69 4.55 -12.92
CA ALA A 419 -15.92 3.11 -12.99
C ALA A 419 -14.61 2.32 -12.85
N ARG A 420 -13.58 2.67 -13.64
CA ARG A 420 -12.25 2.06 -13.57
C ARG A 420 -11.62 2.22 -12.18
N HIS A 421 -11.78 3.40 -11.56
CA HIS A 421 -11.26 3.66 -10.23
C HIS A 421 -11.94 2.80 -9.16
N MET A 422 -13.28 2.73 -9.19
CA MET A 422 -14.07 1.91 -8.28
C MET A 422 -13.76 0.42 -8.42
N ILE A 423 -13.62 -0.04 -9.66
CA ILE A 423 -13.29 -1.45 -9.96
C ILE A 423 -11.83 -1.76 -9.58
N GLY A 424 -10.93 -0.79 -9.75
CA GLY A 424 -9.50 -0.93 -9.54
C GLY A 424 -8.73 -1.39 -10.78
N ASP A 425 -9.38 -1.53 -11.92
CA ASP A 425 -8.78 -1.93 -13.18
C ASP A 425 -9.06 -0.89 -14.28
N SER A 426 -7.99 -0.30 -14.81
CA SER A 426 -8.06 0.68 -15.91
C SER A 426 -8.64 0.10 -17.20
N LYS A 427 -8.60 -1.22 -17.36
CA LYS A 427 -9.12 -1.94 -18.53
C LYS A 427 -10.52 -2.53 -18.29
N ALA A 428 -11.13 -2.38 -17.10
CA ALA A 428 -12.45 -2.96 -16.82
C ALA A 428 -13.57 -2.43 -17.71
N VAL A 429 -13.52 -1.13 -18.04
CA VAL A 429 -14.41 -0.50 -19.02
C VAL A 429 -13.55 0.15 -20.10
N LEU A 430 -13.85 -0.11 -21.37
CA LEU A 430 -13.04 0.28 -22.51
C LEU A 430 -13.68 1.46 -23.26
N LEU A 431 -12.85 2.31 -23.86
CA LEU A 431 -13.26 3.33 -24.82
C LEU A 431 -12.28 3.26 -26.00
N THR A 432 -12.68 2.54 -27.05
CA THR A 432 -11.80 2.23 -28.20
C THR A 432 -12.56 2.54 -29.50
N GLY A 433 -11.98 3.38 -30.35
CA GLY A 433 -12.62 3.77 -31.62
C GLY A 433 -14.00 4.41 -31.45
N GLY A 434 -14.20 5.22 -30.39
CA GLY A 434 -15.48 5.84 -30.07
C GLY A 434 -16.52 4.88 -29.46
N ARG A 435 -16.18 3.62 -29.22
CA ARG A 435 -17.09 2.64 -28.63
C ARG A 435 -16.74 2.36 -27.17
N VAL A 436 -17.77 2.30 -26.35
CA VAL A 436 -17.71 1.97 -24.93
C VAL A 436 -18.16 0.53 -24.73
N SER A 437 -17.41 -0.24 -23.93
CA SER A 437 -17.76 -1.62 -23.61
C SER A 437 -17.22 -2.06 -22.25
N LEU A 438 -17.80 -3.15 -21.73
CA LEU A 438 -17.24 -3.88 -20.58
C LEU A 438 -16.17 -4.85 -21.07
N SER A 439 -15.12 -5.06 -20.26
CA SER A 439 -14.02 -5.95 -20.60
C SER A 439 -14.34 -7.41 -20.32
N GLU A 440 -13.98 -8.29 -21.27
CA GLU A 440 -14.07 -9.76 -21.13
C GLU A 440 -13.07 -10.33 -20.10
N ARG A 441 -12.17 -9.52 -19.54
CA ARG A 441 -11.31 -9.92 -18.41
C ARG A 441 -12.12 -10.23 -17.15
N TRP A 442 -13.37 -9.79 -17.11
CA TRP A 442 -14.28 -9.93 -15.98
C TRP A 442 -15.53 -10.70 -16.40
N THR A 443 -16.04 -11.52 -15.51
CA THR A 443 -17.37 -12.12 -15.65
C THR A 443 -18.39 -11.17 -15.04
N TRP A 444 -19.23 -10.59 -15.89
CA TRP A 444 -20.23 -9.61 -15.50
C TRP A 444 -21.57 -10.26 -15.24
N SER A 445 -22.26 -9.79 -14.20
CA SER A 445 -23.66 -10.13 -13.92
C SER A 445 -24.38 -8.89 -13.40
N SER A 446 -25.69 -8.85 -13.55
CA SER A 446 -26.51 -7.75 -13.02
C SER A 446 -27.91 -8.22 -12.72
N ASP A 447 -28.43 -7.81 -11.58
CA ASP A 447 -29.82 -8.07 -11.17
C ASP A 447 -30.86 -7.48 -12.15
N LEU A 448 -30.52 -6.41 -12.88
CA LEU A 448 -31.35 -5.88 -13.98
C LEU A 448 -31.56 -6.91 -15.08
N LYS A 449 -30.45 -7.47 -15.60
CA LYS A 449 -30.49 -8.46 -16.68
C LYS A 449 -31.25 -9.71 -16.22
N ASP A 450 -30.97 -10.19 -15.01
CA ASP A 450 -31.68 -11.32 -14.42
C ASP A 450 -33.19 -11.03 -14.31
N ALA A 451 -33.59 -9.85 -13.83
CA ALA A 451 -35.00 -9.47 -13.72
C ALA A 451 -35.71 -9.37 -15.08
N LEU A 452 -35.05 -8.80 -16.09
CA LEU A 452 -35.58 -8.69 -17.45
C LEU A 452 -35.71 -10.06 -18.15
N GLU A 453 -34.75 -10.96 -17.94
CA GLU A 453 -34.76 -12.32 -18.52
C GLU A 453 -35.85 -13.20 -17.89
N HIS A 454 -36.03 -13.12 -16.57
CA HIS A 454 -36.98 -13.96 -15.84
C HIS A 454 -38.40 -13.37 -15.75
N LYS A 455 -38.64 -12.16 -16.31
CA LYS A 455 -39.90 -11.41 -16.22
C LYS A 455 -40.45 -11.31 -14.79
N ALA A 456 -39.56 -11.31 -13.80
CA ALA A 456 -39.94 -11.15 -12.40
C ALA A 456 -40.27 -9.67 -12.15
N GLN A 457 -41.29 -9.40 -11.32
CA GLN A 457 -41.51 -8.05 -10.78
C GLN A 457 -40.65 -7.89 -9.51
N PRO A 458 -39.53 -7.15 -9.57
CA PRO A 458 -38.67 -7.00 -8.41
C PRO A 458 -39.35 -6.14 -7.34
N LYS A 459 -39.26 -6.58 -6.08
CA LYS A 459 -39.83 -5.86 -4.92
C LYS A 459 -39.13 -4.54 -4.61
N ALA A 460 -37.85 -4.43 -4.97
CA ALA A 460 -37.05 -3.25 -4.73
C ALA A 460 -36.99 -2.38 -5.99
N LEU A 461 -37.09 -1.06 -5.83
CA LEU A 461 -37.09 -0.09 -6.94
C LEU A 461 -35.74 -0.10 -7.68
N PHE A 462 -35.78 -0.04 -9.00
CA PHE A 462 -34.59 0.08 -9.85
C PHE A 462 -33.95 1.47 -9.74
N LEU A 463 -32.68 1.51 -9.30
CA LEU A 463 -31.85 2.70 -9.11
C LEU A 463 -32.63 3.89 -8.49
N PRO A 464 -33.07 3.79 -7.22
CA PRO A 464 -34.05 4.69 -6.61
C PRO A 464 -33.63 6.17 -6.64
N ASP A 465 -32.33 6.44 -6.53
CA ASP A 465 -31.79 7.80 -6.45
C ASP A 465 -31.51 8.46 -7.82
N LEU A 466 -31.93 7.84 -8.93
CA LEU A 466 -31.75 8.37 -10.27
C LEU A 466 -33.08 8.53 -11.03
N TYR A 467 -33.15 9.62 -11.80
CA TYR A 467 -34.31 10.02 -12.61
C TYR A 467 -33.84 10.37 -14.04
N LEU A 468 -33.07 9.46 -14.64
CA LEU A 468 -32.65 9.57 -16.04
C LEU A 468 -33.68 8.87 -16.92
N ASP A 469 -33.86 9.30 -18.16
CA ASP A 469 -34.91 8.75 -19.05
C ASP A 469 -34.79 7.23 -19.21
N TRP A 470 -33.57 6.71 -19.43
CA TRP A 470 -33.33 5.27 -19.44
C TRP A 470 -33.70 4.56 -18.13
N VAL A 471 -33.51 5.20 -16.97
CA VAL A 471 -33.90 4.62 -15.68
C VAL A 471 -35.41 4.51 -15.55
N LEU A 472 -36.14 5.56 -15.97
CA LEU A 472 -37.60 5.57 -15.99
C LEU A 472 -38.14 4.53 -16.98
N GLU A 473 -37.54 4.41 -18.15
CA GLU A 473 -37.87 3.37 -19.14
C GLU A 473 -37.69 1.96 -18.56
N MET A 474 -36.57 1.69 -17.87
CA MET A 474 -36.33 0.38 -17.25
C MET A 474 -37.30 0.10 -16.11
N ARG A 475 -37.67 1.09 -15.29
CA ARG A 475 -38.70 0.94 -14.24
C ARG A 475 -40.04 0.55 -14.84
N ALA A 476 -40.48 1.22 -15.91
CA ALA A 476 -41.70 0.87 -16.62
C ALA A 476 -41.65 -0.56 -17.16
N ARG A 477 -40.52 -1.00 -17.74
CA ARG A 477 -40.32 -2.37 -18.22
C ARG A 477 -40.33 -3.42 -17.11
N LEU A 478 -39.93 -3.05 -15.90
CA LEU A 478 -39.96 -3.90 -14.70
C LEU A 478 -41.33 -3.87 -13.99
N GLY A 479 -42.30 -3.09 -14.49
CA GLY A 479 -43.62 -2.91 -13.87
C GLY A 479 -43.57 -2.11 -12.57
N GLN A 480 -42.64 -1.16 -12.48
CA GLN A 480 -42.47 -0.23 -11.36
C GLN A 480 -42.89 1.16 -11.82
N ASP A 481 -44.12 1.55 -11.52
CA ASP A 481 -44.64 2.90 -11.80
C ASP A 481 -44.26 3.92 -10.71
#